data_AF-A0A7C4KII5-F1
#
_entry.id   AF-A0A7C4KII5-F1
#
_cell.length_a   1.000
_cell.length_b   1.000
_cell.length_c   1.000
_cell.angle_alpha   90.00
_cell.angle_beta   90.00
_cell.angle_gamma   90.00
#
_symmetry.space_group_name_H-M   'P 1'
#
loop_
_entity.id
_entity.type
_entity.pdbx_description
1 polymer ?
#
loop_
_entity_poly.entity_id
_entity_poly.type
_entity_poly.pdbx_seq_one_letter_code
_entity_poly.pdbx_strand_id
1 'polypeptide(L)'
;MSKRVRLIPLQCPRCSTPVAAQPDEVAWVCAQCGQGMLLSDEEGVQRLDVFFSRAIPSGKMGNPFWVARGVVRPQVRQTYQGDSSQEMNAWWAAPRLFYIPAFRLKIEESVALGVKYLLQPVRMEPGSPAPFRPVVVSPEDLVPLAEFMVMNIEAERRDALREFRFEIGLDSPQLWILP
;
A
#
# COMPACT_ATOMS: atom_id res chain seq x y z
N MET A 1 15.93 28.40 0.68
CA MET A 1 15.74 28.40 -0.79
C MET A 1 14.25 28.30 -1.07
N SER A 2 13.66 29.27 -1.76
CA SER A 2 12.24 29.24 -2.13
C SER A 2 12.05 28.16 -3.20
N LYS A 3 11.31 27.07 -2.89
CA LYS A 3 10.88 26.08 -3.90
C LYS A 3 10.05 26.85 -4.93
N ARG A 4 10.49 26.85 -6.20
CA ARG A 4 9.71 27.46 -7.30
C ARG A 4 8.42 26.64 -7.46
N VAL A 5 7.29 27.33 -7.51
CA VAL A 5 6.01 26.70 -7.87
C VAL A 5 6.12 26.18 -9.30
N ARG A 6 5.78 24.91 -9.50
CA ARG A 6 5.71 24.26 -10.81
C ARG A 6 4.28 23.82 -11.06
N LEU A 7 3.78 24.05 -12.28
CA LEU A 7 2.51 23.51 -12.73
C LEU A 7 2.74 22.18 -13.44
N ILE A 8 2.03 21.14 -13.01
CA ILE A 8 2.09 19.81 -13.63
C ILE A 8 0.81 19.62 -14.46
N PRO A 9 0.91 19.38 -15.78
CA PRO A 9 -0.27 19.10 -16.58
C PRO A 9 -0.83 17.72 -16.21
N LEU A 10 -2.07 17.70 -15.71
CA LEU A 10 -2.77 16.46 -15.38
C LEU A 10 -3.44 15.87 -16.62
N GLN A 11 -2.66 15.19 -17.44
CA GLN A 11 -3.11 14.53 -18.67
C GLN A 11 -2.63 13.08 -18.72
N CYS A 12 -3.42 12.22 -19.37
CA CYS A 12 -3.04 10.84 -19.56
C CYS A 12 -1.79 10.70 -20.45
N PRO A 13 -0.72 10.01 -20.01
CA PRO A 13 0.52 9.84 -20.78
C PRO A 13 0.37 8.87 -21.96
N ARG A 14 -0.85 8.37 -22.23
CA ARG A 14 -1.16 7.48 -23.36
C ARG A 14 -2.04 8.13 -24.43
N CYS A 15 -3.04 8.91 -24.03
CA CYS A 15 -4.03 9.48 -24.96
C CYS A 15 -4.31 10.97 -24.76
N SER A 16 -3.56 11.62 -23.85
CA SER A 16 -3.66 13.05 -23.54
C SER A 16 -5.03 13.52 -23.01
N THR A 17 -5.96 12.61 -22.72
CA THR A 17 -7.22 12.95 -22.04
C THR A 17 -6.92 13.62 -20.70
N PRO A 18 -7.56 14.77 -20.40
CA PRO A 18 -7.42 15.42 -19.10
C PRO A 18 -7.84 14.50 -17.94
N VAL A 19 -7.12 14.55 -16.84
CA VAL A 19 -7.48 13.82 -15.62
C VAL A 19 -8.47 14.65 -14.83
N ALA A 20 -9.63 14.08 -14.51
CA ALA A 20 -10.65 14.71 -13.66
C ALA A 20 -10.28 14.57 -12.17
N ALA A 21 -9.09 15.06 -11.80
CA ALA A 21 -8.54 14.90 -10.45
C ALA A 21 -9.34 15.68 -9.40
N GLN A 22 -9.55 15.05 -8.25
CA GLN A 22 -10.00 15.70 -7.02
C GLN A 22 -8.81 16.14 -6.16
N PRO A 23 -9.03 17.05 -5.20
CA PRO A 23 -8.01 17.36 -4.20
C PRO A 23 -7.49 16.10 -3.50
N ASP A 24 -6.19 16.07 -3.24
CA ASP A 24 -5.44 14.99 -2.57
C ASP A 24 -5.34 13.67 -3.36
N GLU A 25 -5.92 13.57 -4.55
CA GLU A 25 -5.74 12.37 -5.38
C GLU A 25 -4.32 12.32 -5.94
N VAL A 26 -3.71 11.14 -5.85
CA VAL A 26 -2.35 10.87 -6.34
C VAL A 26 -2.33 9.85 -7.47
N ALA A 27 -3.39 9.06 -7.67
CA ALA A 27 -3.44 8.08 -8.75
C ALA A 27 -4.85 7.91 -9.33
N TRP A 28 -4.90 7.54 -10.61
CA TRP A 28 -6.14 7.48 -11.40
C TRP A 28 -6.10 6.36 -12.43
N VAL A 29 -7.26 6.05 -13.00
CA VAL A 29 -7.40 5.27 -14.25
C VAL A 29 -8.05 6.16 -15.30
N CYS A 30 -7.43 6.27 -16.48
CA CYS A 30 -7.95 7.08 -17.56
C CYS A 30 -9.30 6.52 -18.05
N ALA A 31 -10.36 7.35 -17.99
CA ALA A 31 -11.69 6.96 -18.44
C ALA A 31 -11.79 6.60 -19.93
N GLN A 32 -10.85 7.09 -20.75
CA GLN A 32 -10.87 6.87 -22.21
C GLN A 32 -10.09 5.62 -22.64
N CYS A 33 -8.91 5.37 -22.06
CA CYS A 33 -8.02 4.30 -22.54
C CYS A 33 -7.64 3.26 -21.46
N GLY A 34 -8.12 3.42 -20.22
CA GLY A 34 -7.86 2.51 -19.11
C GLY A 34 -6.43 2.55 -18.55
N GLN A 35 -5.57 3.45 -19.02
CA GLN A 35 -4.21 3.59 -18.49
C GLN A 35 -4.24 4.08 -17.04
N GLY A 36 -3.58 3.35 -16.14
CA GLY A 36 -3.30 3.82 -14.79
C GLY A 36 -2.27 4.94 -14.78
N MET A 37 -2.45 5.89 -13.87
CA MET A 37 -1.67 7.12 -13.78
C MET A 37 -1.29 7.39 -12.33
N LEU A 38 -0.06 7.81 -12.07
CA LEU A 38 0.45 8.22 -10.76
C LEU A 38 1.01 9.65 -10.88
N LEU A 39 0.70 10.52 -9.93
CA LEU A 39 1.31 11.83 -9.81
C LEU A 39 2.64 11.71 -9.05
N SER A 40 3.72 12.12 -9.70
CA SER A 40 5.03 12.33 -9.11
C SER A 40 5.34 13.81 -9.01
N ASP A 41 5.82 14.23 -7.84
CA ASP A 41 6.29 15.60 -7.59
C ASP A 41 7.49 16.01 -8.45
N GLU A 42 8.23 15.05 -9.01
CA GLU A 42 9.39 15.29 -9.87
C GLU A 42 9.03 15.11 -11.34
N GLU A 43 8.49 13.95 -11.70
CA GLU A 43 8.28 13.56 -13.10
C GLU A 43 6.89 13.92 -13.65
N GLY A 44 5.98 14.41 -12.81
CA GLY A 44 4.61 14.68 -13.19
C GLY A 44 3.78 13.40 -13.31
N VAL A 45 2.84 13.34 -14.26
CA VAL A 45 1.96 12.17 -14.41
C VAL A 45 2.69 11.02 -15.11
N GLN A 46 2.95 9.95 -14.36
CA GLN A 46 3.59 8.72 -14.82
C GLN A 46 2.56 7.63 -15.12
N ARG A 47 2.98 6.59 -15.87
CA ARG A 47 2.18 5.38 -16.08
C ARG A 47 2.24 4.50 -14.83
N LEU A 48 1.09 3.94 -14.47
CA LEU A 48 0.92 3.03 -13.35
C LEU A 48 0.21 1.78 -13.81
N ASP A 49 0.67 0.62 -13.35
CA ASP A 49 -0.08 -0.63 -13.49
C ASP A 49 -1.15 -0.70 -12.40
N VAL A 50 -2.40 -0.83 -12.84
CA VAL A 50 -3.58 -0.92 -11.96
C VAL A 50 -4.31 -2.21 -12.26
N PHE A 51 -4.47 -3.04 -11.24
CA PHE A 51 -5.14 -4.32 -11.34
C PHE A 51 -6.45 -4.28 -10.58
N PHE A 52 -7.48 -4.90 -11.14
CA PHE A 52 -8.78 -5.05 -10.48
C PHE A 52 -8.94 -6.49 -10.05
N SER A 53 -9.32 -6.74 -8.80
CA SER A 53 -9.55 -8.10 -8.32
C SER A 53 -10.82 -8.69 -8.94
N ARG A 54 -10.74 -9.95 -9.37
CA ARG A 54 -11.91 -10.74 -9.78
C ARG A 54 -12.95 -10.88 -8.67
N ALA A 55 -12.55 -10.73 -7.40
CA ALA A 55 -13.44 -10.83 -6.26
C ALA A 55 -14.36 -9.61 -6.07
N ILE A 56 -14.16 -8.51 -6.80
CA ILE A 56 -15.06 -7.35 -6.75
C ILE A 56 -16.40 -7.75 -7.37
N PRO A 57 -17.52 -7.70 -6.63
CA PRO A 57 -18.82 -8.01 -7.21
C PRO A 57 -19.21 -7.00 -8.29
N SER A 58 -19.90 -7.46 -9.33
CA SER A 58 -20.34 -6.60 -10.44
C SER A 58 -21.16 -5.40 -9.92
N GLY A 59 -20.83 -4.21 -10.41
CA GLY A 59 -21.47 -2.96 -10.01
C GLY A 59 -21.13 -2.47 -8.60
N LYS A 60 -20.23 -3.15 -7.87
CA LYS A 60 -19.72 -2.67 -6.58
C LYS A 60 -18.45 -1.87 -6.75
N MET A 61 -18.26 -0.95 -5.82
CA MET A 61 -17.05 -0.15 -5.72
C MET A 61 -15.98 -0.94 -4.97
N GLY A 62 -14.78 -1.00 -5.53
CA GLY A 62 -13.62 -1.59 -4.88
C GLY A 62 -12.81 -0.57 -4.06
N ASN A 63 -11.88 -1.11 -3.29
CA ASN A 63 -10.98 -0.38 -2.41
C ASN A 63 -9.55 -0.46 -2.97
N PRO A 64 -8.87 0.67 -3.23
CA PRO A 64 -7.50 0.63 -3.74
C PRO A 64 -6.48 0.29 -2.63
N PHE A 65 -5.51 -0.55 -2.96
CA PHE A 65 -4.40 -0.91 -2.09
C PHE A 65 -3.09 -0.84 -2.86
N TRP A 66 -2.08 -0.25 -2.22
CA TRP A 66 -0.71 -0.48 -2.62
C TRP A 66 -0.29 -1.86 -2.13
N VAL A 67 0.06 -2.73 -3.07
CA VAL A 67 0.49 -4.09 -2.78
C VAL A 67 1.96 -4.24 -3.16
N ALA A 68 2.79 -4.54 -2.17
CA ALA A 68 4.22 -4.75 -2.35
C ALA A 68 4.65 -6.02 -1.64
N ARG A 69 5.61 -6.74 -2.24
CA ARG A 69 6.30 -7.81 -1.53
C ARG A 69 7.33 -7.18 -0.60
N GLY A 70 7.31 -7.59 0.67
CA GLY A 70 8.18 -7.07 1.71
C GLY A 70 8.99 -8.15 2.39
N VAL A 71 10.21 -7.81 2.77
CA VAL A 71 11.12 -8.63 3.59
C VAL A 71 11.43 -7.88 4.86
N VAL A 72 11.14 -8.50 6.00
CA VAL A 72 11.43 -7.96 7.35
C VAL A 72 12.64 -8.69 7.90
N ARG A 73 13.66 -7.93 8.33
CA ARG A 73 14.88 -8.47 8.94
C ARG A 73 14.99 -7.98 10.38
N PRO A 74 14.54 -8.77 11.37
CA PRO A 74 14.77 -8.47 12.78
C PRO A 74 16.26 -8.27 13.07
N GLN A 75 16.61 -7.20 13.77
CA GLN A 75 17.97 -6.90 14.23
C GLN A 75 18.10 -7.08 15.75
N VAL A 76 17.14 -6.54 16.50
CA VAL A 76 17.11 -6.61 17.95
C VAL A 76 15.69 -6.92 18.42
N ARG A 77 15.55 -7.90 19.31
CA ARG A 77 14.33 -8.13 20.09
C ARG A 77 14.72 -8.27 21.57
N GLN A 78 14.10 -7.48 22.43
CA GLN A 78 14.22 -7.63 23.88
C GLN A 78 12.82 -7.71 24.47
N THR A 79 12.63 -8.59 25.44
CA THR A 79 11.38 -8.75 26.18
C THR A 79 11.61 -8.54 27.67
N TYR A 80 10.60 -8.06 28.39
CA TYR A 80 10.56 -8.05 29.84
C TYR A 80 10.20 -9.44 30.39
N GLN A 81 9.39 -10.20 29.66
CA GLN A 81 8.88 -11.52 30.04
C GLN A 81 8.48 -12.32 28.79
N GLY A 82 8.71 -13.63 28.81
CA GLY A 82 8.45 -14.51 27.67
C GLY A 82 9.49 -14.37 26.56
N ASP A 83 9.44 -15.26 25.58
CA ASP A 83 10.31 -15.21 24.41
C ASP A 83 9.59 -15.81 23.19
N SER A 84 9.12 -14.94 22.29
CA SER A 84 8.50 -15.36 21.03
C SER A 84 9.49 -15.27 19.85
N SER A 85 10.80 -15.22 20.09
CA SER A 85 11.81 -15.00 19.04
C SER A 85 11.78 -16.08 17.97
N GLN A 86 11.55 -17.35 18.34
CA GLN A 86 11.45 -18.44 17.37
C GLN A 86 10.21 -18.27 16.46
N GLU A 87 9.07 -17.89 17.04
CA GLU A 87 7.83 -17.66 16.30
C GLU A 87 7.95 -16.45 15.36
N MET A 88 8.55 -15.36 15.85
CA MET A 88 8.89 -14.18 15.06
C MET A 88 9.79 -14.54 13.88
N ASN A 89 10.89 -15.26 14.14
CA ASN A 89 11.82 -15.66 13.09
C ASN A 89 11.15 -16.57 12.06
N ALA A 90 10.34 -17.54 12.50
CA ALA A 90 9.60 -18.40 11.59
C ALA A 90 8.58 -17.61 10.74
N TRP A 91 7.91 -16.62 11.33
CA TRP A 91 6.90 -15.81 10.64
C TRP A 91 7.51 -14.90 9.57
N TRP A 92 8.63 -14.25 9.88
CA TRP A 92 9.34 -13.31 8.98
C TRP A 92 10.41 -13.96 8.10
N ALA A 93 10.64 -15.27 8.21
CA ALA A 93 11.61 -16.01 7.39
C ALA A 93 11.32 -15.95 5.89
N ALA A 94 10.05 -15.75 5.51
CA ALA A 94 9.63 -15.66 4.12
C ALA A 94 9.12 -14.24 3.78
N PRO A 95 9.35 -13.76 2.55
CA PRO A 95 8.74 -12.53 2.06
C PRO A 95 7.21 -12.60 2.14
N ARG A 96 6.56 -11.48 2.47
CA ARG A 96 5.11 -11.37 2.60
C ARG A 96 4.56 -10.26 1.73
N LEU A 97 3.29 -10.36 1.34
CA LEU A 97 2.60 -9.27 0.69
C LEU A 97 2.09 -8.29 1.74
N PHE A 98 2.51 -7.04 1.63
CA PHE A 98 1.97 -5.91 2.36
C PHE A 98 0.85 -5.29 1.55
N TYR A 99 -0.28 -5.05 2.21
CA TYR A 99 -1.47 -4.45 1.62
C TYR A 99 -1.74 -3.14 2.35
N ILE A 100 -1.37 -2.03 1.74
CA ILE A 100 -1.49 -0.71 2.36
C ILE A 100 -2.70 -0.01 1.71
N PRO A 101 -3.77 0.27 2.47
CA PRO A 101 -4.93 1.00 1.95
C PRO A 101 -4.49 2.31 1.29
N ALA A 102 -4.89 2.50 0.04
CA ALA A 102 -4.52 3.68 -0.73
C ALA A 102 -5.61 4.75 -0.74
N PHE A 103 -6.68 4.55 0.04
CA PHE A 103 -7.82 5.44 0.17
C PHE A 103 -7.90 6.03 1.58
N ARG A 104 -8.74 7.07 1.76
CA ARG A 104 -8.86 7.79 3.02
C ARG A 104 -9.35 6.88 4.16
N LEU A 105 -8.50 6.69 5.16
CA LEU A 105 -8.72 6.04 6.45
C LEU A 105 -7.94 6.78 7.53
N LYS A 106 -8.30 6.58 8.81
CA LYS A 106 -7.41 6.93 9.92
C LYS A 106 -6.21 5.99 9.93
N ILE A 107 -5.10 6.43 10.55
CA ILE A 107 -3.86 5.63 10.55
C ILE A 107 -4.07 4.28 11.26
N GLU A 108 -4.83 4.24 12.35
CA GLU A 108 -5.12 3.02 13.10
C GLU A 108 -5.96 2.04 12.27
N GLU A 109 -6.95 2.54 11.53
CA GLU A 109 -7.79 1.75 10.62
C GLU A 109 -6.97 1.20 9.44
N SER A 110 -6.06 2.02 8.92
CA SER A 110 -5.16 1.65 7.82
C SER A 110 -4.23 0.51 8.23
N VAL A 111 -3.57 0.65 9.39
CA VAL A 111 -2.68 -0.37 9.96
C VAL A 111 -3.45 -1.65 10.28
N ALA A 112 -4.60 -1.56 10.94
CA ALA A 112 -5.41 -2.73 11.28
C ALA A 112 -5.87 -3.50 10.03
N LEU A 113 -6.30 -2.80 8.98
CA LEU A 113 -6.71 -3.42 7.72
C LEU A 113 -5.52 -4.05 6.98
N GLY A 114 -4.36 -3.37 6.98
CA GLY A 114 -3.13 -3.92 6.41
C GLY A 114 -2.67 -5.18 7.14
N VAL A 115 -2.66 -5.17 8.47
CA VAL A 115 -2.31 -6.35 9.30
C VAL A 115 -3.28 -7.50 9.03
N LYS A 116 -4.58 -7.23 8.95
CA LYS A 116 -5.58 -8.25 8.57
C LYS A 116 -5.21 -8.95 7.27
N TYR A 117 -4.87 -8.21 6.21
CA TYR A 117 -4.51 -8.80 4.92
C TYR A 117 -3.09 -9.39 4.89
N LEU A 118 -2.17 -8.94 5.74
CA LEU A 118 -0.88 -9.60 5.89
C LEU A 118 -1.01 -10.98 6.57
N LEU A 119 -1.92 -11.10 7.53
CA LEU A 119 -2.25 -12.36 8.22
C LEU A 119 -3.15 -13.26 7.35
N GLN A 120 -4.06 -12.67 6.57
CA GLN A 120 -5.00 -13.36 5.69
C GLN A 120 -4.95 -12.76 4.27
N PRO A 121 -3.94 -13.14 3.47
CA PRO A 121 -3.75 -12.59 2.12
C PRO A 121 -4.95 -12.85 1.22
N VAL A 122 -5.32 -11.82 0.45
CA VAL A 122 -6.35 -11.91 -0.59
C VAL A 122 -5.75 -12.55 -1.84
N ARG A 123 -6.54 -13.34 -2.57
CA ARG A 123 -6.12 -13.88 -3.87
C ARG A 123 -5.95 -12.77 -4.90
N MET A 124 -4.76 -12.69 -5.48
CA MET A 124 -4.37 -11.68 -6.48
C MET A 124 -4.73 -12.14 -7.89
N GLU A 125 -6.03 -12.30 -8.15
CA GLU A 125 -6.55 -12.72 -9.46
C GLU A 125 -7.12 -11.51 -10.21
N PRO A 126 -6.59 -11.15 -11.40
CA PRO A 126 -7.12 -10.06 -12.21
C PRO A 126 -8.56 -10.33 -12.68
N GLY A 127 -9.38 -9.29 -12.65
CA GLY A 127 -10.76 -9.24 -13.09
C GLY A 127 -11.04 -8.03 -13.98
N SER A 128 -12.31 -7.74 -14.17
CA SER A 128 -12.75 -6.60 -14.99
C SER A 128 -12.59 -5.27 -14.24
N PRO A 129 -12.36 -4.15 -14.95
CA PRO A 129 -12.39 -2.82 -14.35
C PRO A 129 -13.68 -2.55 -13.58
N ALA A 130 -13.56 -1.91 -12.42
CA ALA A 130 -14.67 -1.56 -11.53
C ALA A 130 -14.48 -0.12 -11.01
N PRO A 131 -15.56 0.57 -10.60
CA PRO A 131 -15.40 1.81 -9.85
C PRO A 131 -14.63 1.55 -8.56
N PHE A 132 -13.85 2.52 -8.09
CA PHE A 132 -13.06 2.39 -6.86
C PHE A 132 -12.98 3.72 -6.13
N ARG A 133 -12.64 3.66 -4.83
CA ARG A 133 -12.45 4.87 -4.02
C ARG A 133 -11.24 5.68 -4.51
N PRO A 134 -11.22 7.00 -4.33
CA PRO A 134 -10.06 7.83 -4.65
C PRO A 134 -8.76 7.32 -4.02
N VAL A 135 -7.67 7.37 -4.80
CA VAL A 135 -6.33 7.03 -4.31
C VAL A 135 -5.67 8.30 -3.79
N VAL A 136 -5.45 8.36 -2.48
CA VAL A 136 -4.98 9.56 -1.77
C VAL A 136 -3.71 9.33 -0.93
N VAL A 137 -3.22 8.09 -0.88
CA VAL A 137 -1.97 7.74 -0.19
C VAL A 137 -0.87 7.58 -1.22
N SER A 138 0.25 8.27 -1.02
CA SER A 138 1.39 8.23 -1.94
C SER A 138 2.20 6.94 -1.74
N PRO A 139 2.80 6.37 -2.81
CA PRO A 139 3.77 5.28 -2.69
C PRO A 139 4.97 5.59 -1.79
N GLU A 140 5.27 6.87 -1.53
CA GLU A 140 6.36 7.26 -0.62
C GLU A 140 6.04 6.99 0.86
N ASP A 141 4.75 6.91 1.21
CA ASP A 141 4.28 6.65 2.57
C ASP A 141 4.26 5.15 2.93
N LEU A 142 4.62 4.26 1.99
CA LEU A 142 4.43 2.82 2.18
C LEU A 142 5.37 2.21 3.21
N VAL A 143 6.62 2.66 3.24
CA VAL A 143 7.62 2.16 4.20
C VAL A 143 7.16 2.44 5.64
N PRO A 144 6.86 3.69 6.05
CA PRO A 144 6.44 3.94 7.44
C PRO A 144 5.12 3.23 7.80
N LEU A 145 4.17 3.11 6.87
CA LEU A 145 2.93 2.35 7.12
C LEU A 145 3.20 0.86 7.30
N ALA A 146 4.09 0.26 6.50
CA ALA A 146 4.50 -1.12 6.64
C ALA A 146 5.26 -1.36 7.96
N GLU A 147 6.10 -0.42 8.40
CA GLU A 147 6.78 -0.48 9.70
C GLU A 147 5.77 -0.52 10.85
N PHE A 148 4.72 0.32 10.81
CA PHE A 148 3.64 0.28 11.80
C PHE A 148 2.92 -1.07 11.81
N MET A 149 2.68 -1.67 10.65
CA MET A 149 2.07 -3.01 10.56
C MET A 149 2.95 -4.09 11.20
N VAL A 150 4.26 -4.07 10.95
CA VAL A 150 5.21 -5.00 11.57
C VAL A 150 5.22 -4.81 13.08
N MET A 151 5.32 -3.56 13.55
CA MET A 151 5.29 -3.25 14.98
C MET A 151 4.00 -3.70 15.66
N ASN A 152 2.85 -3.53 14.99
CA ASN A 152 1.56 -3.98 15.52
C ASN A 152 1.52 -5.51 15.73
N ILE A 153 1.97 -6.29 14.73
CA ILE A 153 2.05 -7.75 14.85
C ILE A 153 2.98 -8.18 15.98
N GLU A 154 4.15 -7.55 16.08
CA GLU A 154 5.15 -7.93 17.07
C GLU A 154 4.77 -7.53 18.49
N ALA A 155 3.99 -6.45 18.65
CA ALA A 155 3.44 -6.02 19.93
C ALA A 155 2.26 -6.89 20.41
N GLU A 156 1.53 -7.55 19.50
CA GLU A 156 0.41 -8.45 19.84
C GLU A 156 0.86 -9.88 20.23
N ARG A 157 2.17 -10.18 20.14
CA ARG A 157 2.70 -11.47 20.58
C ARG A 157 2.51 -11.67 22.08
N ARG A 158 2.49 -12.94 22.51
CA ARG A 158 2.32 -13.33 23.92
C ARG A 158 3.61 -13.20 24.72
N ASP A 159 4.38 -12.14 24.48
CA ASP A 159 5.53 -11.72 25.27
C ASP A 159 5.44 -10.23 25.60
N ALA A 160 6.14 -9.81 26.64
CA ALA A 160 6.17 -8.42 27.05
C ALA A 160 7.29 -7.71 26.29
N LEU A 161 7.04 -7.33 25.04
CA LEU A 161 8.02 -6.67 24.17
C LEU A 161 8.54 -5.37 24.81
N ARG A 162 9.87 -5.24 24.92
CA ARG A 162 10.56 -4.05 25.41
C ARG A 162 11.15 -3.23 24.28
N GLU A 163 11.87 -3.89 23.38
CA GLU A 163 12.56 -3.27 22.27
C GLU A 163 12.45 -4.17 21.05
N PHE A 164 12.14 -3.58 19.91
CA PHE A 164 12.19 -4.25 18.63
C PHE A 164 12.79 -3.30 17.59
N ARG A 165 13.86 -3.75 16.94
CA ARG A 165 14.46 -3.06 15.78
C ARG A 165 14.55 -4.04 14.63
N PHE A 166 14.21 -3.57 13.45
CA PHE A 166 14.20 -4.35 12.23
C PHE A 166 14.47 -3.44 11.03
N GLU A 167 14.84 -4.04 9.92
CA GLU A 167 14.82 -3.40 8.61
C GLU A 167 13.69 -3.98 7.78
N ILE A 168 13.08 -3.14 6.94
CA ILE A 168 12.11 -3.57 5.95
C ILE A 168 12.56 -3.15 4.56
N GLY A 169 12.52 -4.08 3.62
CA GLY A 169 12.64 -3.80 2.19
C GLY A 169 11.32 -4.11 1.51
N LEU A 170 10.80 -3.17 0.72
CA LEU A 170 9.61 -3.34 -0.11
C LEU A 170 10.01 -3.29 -1.59
N ASP A 171 9.51 -4.23 -2.37
CA ASP A 171 9.55 -4.16 -3.83
C ASP A 171 8.67 -2.99 -4.32
N SER A 172 8.86 -2.57 -5.58
CA SER A 172 8.00 -1.55 -6.19
C SER A 172 6.52 -1.94 -6.08
N PRO A 173 5.67 -1.05 -5.53
CA PRO A 173 4.27 -1.38 -5.28
C PRO A 173 3.47 -1.43 -6.58
N GLN A 174 2.47 -2.30 -6.59
CA GLN A 174 1.41 -2.32 -7.60
C GLN A 174 0.13 -1.77 -6.99
N LEU A 175 -0.67 -1.05 -7.77
CA LEU A 175 -2.00 -0.63 -7.33
C LEU A 175 -3.01 -1.73 -7.63
N TRP A 176 -3.62 -2.28 -6.59
CA TRP A 176 -4.68 -3.27 -6.70
C TRP A 176 -5.99 -2.75 -6.14
N ILE A 177 -7.05 -2.86 -6.91
CA ILE A 177 -8.41 -2.64 -6.45
C ILE A 177 -8.93 -3.97 -5.90
N LEU A 178 -9.19 -4.01 -4.60
CA LEU A 178 -9.67 -5.19 -3.87
C LEU A 178 -11.15 -4.99 -3.45
N PRO A 179 -11.89 -6.06 -3.11
CA PRO A 179 -13.26 -5.93 -2.60
C PRO A 179 -13.40 -5.14 -1.30
#